data_AF-A0A660RC39-F1
#
_entry.id   AF-A0A660RC39-F1
#
_cell.length_a   1.000
_cell.length_b   1.000
_cell.length_c   1.000
_cell.angle_alpha   90.00
_cell.angle_beta   90.00
_cell.angle_gamma   90.00
#
_symmetry.space_group_name_H-M   'P 1'
#
loop_
_entity.id
_entity.type
_entity.pdbx_description
1 polymer ?
#
loop_
_entity_poly.entity_id
_entity_poly.type
_entity_poly.pdbx_seq_one_letter_code
_entity_poly.pdbx_strand_id
1 'polypeptide(L)'
;MSWKGWVTLILAIWLIIAAFIPGITGSYGASLANDLIVGIIFAVLGFMMLPAGNKWQGWIIGISGIWMIIASFIHMGKTGNLWNDLIFGIIVLIVSFFEKKASEA
;
A
#
# COMPACT_ATOMS: atom_id res chain seq x y z
N MET A 1 -9.02 12.66 8.57
CA MET A 1 -8.92 11.33 7.98
C MET A 1 -9.99 10.40 8.54
N SER A 2 -10.54 9.53 7.69
CA SER A 2 -11.35 8.38 8.10
C SER A 2 -10.47 7.24 8.63
N TRP A 3 -11.09 6.20 9.22
CA TRP A 3 -10.37 5.00 9.65
C TRP A 3 -9.65 4.30 8.48
N LYS A 4 -10.22 4.35 7.27
CA LYS A 4 -9.62 3.84 6.04
C LYS A 4 -8.33 4.59 5.73
N GLY A 5 -8.36 5.92 5.81
CA GLY A 5 -7.19 6.77 5.61
C GLY A 5 -6.08 6.49 6.63
N TRP A 6 -6.43 6.29 7.91
CA TRP A 6 -5.45 5.95 8.95
C TRP A 6 -4.79 4.59 8.73
N VAL A 7 -5.57 3.55 8.40
CA VAL A 7 -5.00 2.22 8.12
C VAL A 7 -4.08 2.28 6.89
N THR A 8 -4.51 2.95 5.82
CA THR A 8 -3.69 3.14 4.63
C THR A 8 -2.39 3.89 4.95
N LEU A 9 -2.45 4.96 5.76
CA LEU A 9 -1.30 5.73 6.18
C LEU A 9 -0.27 4.88 6.95
N ILE A 10 -0.74 4.12 7.94
CA ILE A 10 0.13 3.27 8.77
C ILE A 10 0.80 2.19 7.92
N LEU A 11 0.05 1.55 7.03
CA LEU A 11 0.60 0.52 6.14
C LEU A 11 1.56 1.08 5.09
N ALA A 12 1.37 2.32 4.65
CA ALA A 12 2.31 3.00 3.77
C ALA A 12 3.64 3.27 4.48
N ILE A 13 3.59 3.73 5.73
CA ILE A 13 4.77 3.88 6.59
C ILE A 13 5.44 2.52 6.80
N TRP A 14 4.66 1.47 7.06
CA TRP A 14 5.17 0.11 7.19
C TRP A 14 5.94 -0.34 5.94
N LEU A 15 5.42 -0.15 4.73
CA LEU A 15 6.14 -0.53 3.49
C LEU A 15 7.49 0.18 3.37
N ILE A 16 7.54 1.49 3.68
CA ILE A 16 8.79 2.24 3.65
C ILE A 16 9.81 1.64 4.63
N ILE A 17 9.38 1.25 5.83
CA ILE A 17 10.25 0.60 6.81
C ILE A 17 10.66 -0.80 6.32
N ALA A 18 9.71 -1.59 5.82
CA ALA A 18 9.92 -2.96 5.34
C ALA A 18 10.96 -3.03 4.21
N ALA A 19 10.99 -2.02 3.32
CA ALA A 19 11.99 -1.88 2.26
C ALA A 19 13.45 -1.96 2.79
N PHE A 20 13.69 -1.50 4.02
CA PHE A 20 15.02 -1.48 4.63
C PHE A 20 15.28 -2.65 5.57
N ILE A 21 14.36 -3.61 5.71
CA ILE A 21 14.54 -4.82 6.52
C ILE A 21 15.06 -5.94 5.60
N PRO A 22 16.35 -6.35 5.70
CA PRO A 22 16.91 -7.35 4.79
C PRO A 22 16.25 -8.73 4.92
N GLY A 23 15.71 -9.05 6.09
CA GLY A 23 14.98 -10.29 6.33
C GLY A 23 13.63 -10.36 5.62
N ILE A 24 13.06 -9.21 5.20
CA ILE A 24 11.86 -9.14 4.36
C ILE A 24 12.29 -9.12 2.89
N THR A 25 13.04 -8.11 2.47
CA THR A 25 13.37 -7.91 1.05
C THR A 25 14.26 -9.01 0.47
N GLY A 26 15.14 -9.61 1.27
CA GLY A 26 16.04 -10.68 0.85
C GLY A 26 15.45 -12.09 0.92
N SER A 27 14.27 -12.25 1.52
CA SER A 27 13.60 -13.55 1.65
C SER A 27 12.38 -13.60 0.74
N TYR A 28 12.33 -14.58 -0.15
CA TYR A 28 11.21 -14.74 -1.07
C TYR A 28 9.86 -14.85 -0.33
N GLY A 29 9.78 -15.74 0.67
CA GLY A 29 8.54 -15.96 1.40
C GLY A 29 8.11 -14.74 2.20
N ALA A 30 9.05 -14.00 2.77
CA ALA A 30 8.74 -12.81 3.57
C ALA A 30 8.29 -11.63 2.68
N SER A 31 8.98 -11.38 1.56
CA SER A 31 8.56 -10.36 0.59
C SER A 31 7.20 -10.68 0.00
N LEU A 32 6.97 -11.94 -0.39
CA LEU A 32 5.66 -12.38 -0.90
C LEU A 32 4.56 -12.09 0.12
N ALA A 33 4.74 -12.51 1.38
CA ALA A 33 3.74 -12.29 2.42
C ALA A 33 3.51 -10.79 2.70
N ASN A 34 4.57 -10.00 2.77
CA ASN A 34 4.51 -8.55 2.97
C ASN A 34 3.67 -7.88 1.87
N ASP A 35 4.04 -8.12 0.62
CA ASP A 35 3.45 -7.43 -0.53
C ASP A 35 2.02 -7.88 -0.78
N LEU A 36 1.75 -9.17 -0.59
CA LEU A 36 0.42 -9.74 -0.75
C LEU A 36 -0.56 -9.21 0.31
N ILE A 37 -0.16 -9.22 1.59
CA ILE A 37 -1.04 -8.79 2.69
C ILE A 37 -1.30 -7.28 2.59
N VAL A 38 -0.25 -6.47 2.45
CA VAL A 38 -0.41 -5.01 2.33
C VAL A 38 -1.17 -4.67 1.05
N GLY A 39 -0.88 -5.35 -0.07
CA GLY A 39 -1.56 -5.17 -1.34
C GLY A 39 -3.06 -5.45 -1.28
N ILE A 40 -3.47 -6.54 -0.63
CA ILE A 40 -4.90 -6.85 -0.41
C ILE A 40 -5.57 -5.74 0.39
N ILE A 41 -4.95 -5.27 1.46
CA ILE A 41 -5.54 -4.21 2.30
C ILE A 41 -5.66 -2.90 1.51
N PHE A 42 -4.63 -2.50 0.77
CA PHE A 42 -4.68 -1.32 -0.10
C PHE A 42 -5.75 -1.44 -1.19
N ALA A 43 -5.87 -2.60 -1.84
CA ALA A 43 -6.90 -2.83 -2.85
C ALA A 43 -8.31 -2.65 -2.24
N VAL A 44 -8.58 -3.33 -1.12
CA VAL A 44 -9.88 -3.26 -0.43
C VAL A 44 -10.19 -1.83 0.02
N LEU A 45 -9.27 -1.19 0.75
CA LEU A 45 -9.50 0.15 1.29
C LEU A 45 -9.61 1.21 0.19
N GLY A 46 -8.77 1.12 -0.85
CA GLY A 46 -8.83 2.02 -2.00
C GLY A 46 -10.18 1.97 -2.70
N PHE A 47 -10.68 0.77 -2.99
CA PHE A 47 -12.00 0.63 -3.62
C PHE A 47 -13.16 1.02 -2.68
N MET A 48 -13.03 0.80 -1.37
CA MET A 48 -14.00 1.31 -0.36
C MET A 48 -14.01 2.84 -0.23
N MET A 49 -12.99 3.55 -0.73
CA MET A 49 -12.95 5.01 -0.74
C MET A 49 -13.68 5.62 -1.94
N LEU A 50 -13.88 4.87 -3.03
CA LEU A 50 -14.57 5.35 -4.23
C LEU A 50 -16.02 5.84 -3.98
N PRO A 51 -16.91 5.06 -3.35
CA PRO A 51 -18.27 5.52 -3.05
C PRO A 51 -18.31 6.59 -1.94
N ALA A 52 -17.24 6.72 -1.16
CA ALA A 52 -17.15 7.68 -0.05
C ALA A 52 -16.69 9.09 -0.46
N GLY A 53 -16.57 9.36 -1.77
CA GLY A 53 -16.20 10.69 -2.30
C GLY A 53 -14.69 10.94 -2.46
N ASN A 54 -13.83 10.06 -1.97
CA ASN A 54 -12.36 10.14 -2.12
C ASN A 54 -11.90 9.40 -3.39
N LYS A 55 -12.48 9.76 -4.54
CA LYS A 55 -12.37 8.96 -5.78
C LYS A 55 -10.93 8.80 -6.28
N TRP A 56 -10.18 9.88 -6.37
CA TRP A 56 -8.82 9.81 -6.94
C TRP A 56 -7.84 9.14 -5.98
N GLN A 57 -7.98 9.35 -4.66
CA GLN A 57 -7.20 8.63 -3.65
C GLN A 57 -7.53 7.14 -3.69
N GLY A 58 -8.82 6.81 -3.73
CA GLY A 58 -9.30 5.42 -3.81
C GLY A 58 -8.76 4.68 -5.03
N TRP A 59 -8.73 5.33 -6.20
CA TRP A 59 -8.12 4.75 -7.40
C TRP A 59 -6.61 4.54 -7.24
N ILE A 60 -5.85 5.54 -6.79
CA ILE A 60 -4.39 5.40 -6.66
C ILE A 60 -4.05 4.33 -5.62
N ILE A 61 -4.69 4.34 -4.45
CA ILE A 61 -4.47 3.36 -3.39
C ILE A 61 -4.91 1.97 -3.85
N GLY A 62 -6.07 1.86 -4.49
CA GLY A 62 -6.62 0.59 -4.96
C GLY A 62 -5.75 -0.06 -6.03
N ILE A 63 -5.32 0.71 -7.03
CA ILE A 63 -4.42 0.24 -8.09
C ILE A 63 -3.04 -0.10 -7.53
N SER A 64 -2.53 0.71 -6.58
CA SER A 64 -1.28 0.37 -5.86
C SER A 64 -1.40 -0.96 -5.14
N GLY A 65 -2.53 -1.24 -4.51
CA GLY A 65 -2.80 -2.54 -3.88
C GLY A 65 -2.82 -3.68 -4.89
N ILE A 66 -3.48 -3.52 -6.04
CA ILE A 66 -3.47 -4.51 -7.12
C ILE A 66 -2.05 -4.77 -7.61
N TRP A 67 -1.26 -3.71 -7.82
CA TRP A 67 0.13 -3.85 -8.22
C TRP A 67 0.93 -4.65 -7.19
N MET A 68 0.81 -4.33 -5.90
CA MET A 68 1.52 -5.03 -4.83
C MET A 68 1.17 -6.53 -4.79
N ILE A 69 -0.10 -6.89 -5.01
CA ILE A 69 -0.52 -8.29 -5.13
C ILE A 69 0.21 -8.96 -6.29
N ILE A 70 0.25 -8.33 -7.47
CA ILE A 70 0.95 -8.87 -8.64
C ILE A 70 2.45 -8.99 -8.36
N ALA A 71 3.05 -7.94 -7.77
CA ALA A 71 4.47 -7.88 -7.42
C ALA A 71 4.89 -9.02 -6.48
N SER A 72 4.02 -9.42 -5.54
CA SER A 72 4.29 -10.52 -4.60
C SER A 72 4.64 -11.86 -5.29
N PHE A 73 4.22 -12.04 -6.54
CA PHE A 73 4.50 -13.25 -7.34
C PHE A 73 5.61 -13.04 -8.37
N ILE A 74 6.06 -11.82 -8.61
CA ILE A 74 7.15 -11.49 -9.52
C ILE A 74 8.43 -11.47 -8.70
N HIS A 75 9.27 -12.49 -8.86
CA HIS A 75 10.49 -12.64 -8.06
C HIS A 75 11.56 -11.57 -8.43
N MET A 76 11.47 -10.36 -7.87
CA MET A 76 12.32 -9.21 -8.28
C MET A 76 13.73 -9.20 -7.64
N GLY A 77 13.97 -10.06 -6.66
CA GLY A 77 15.19 -10.07 -5.86
C GLY A 77 15.29 -8.90 -4.87
N LYS A 78 16.30 -8.92 -4.01
CA LYS A 78 16.42 -8.00 -2.87
C LYS A 78 16.30 -6.51 -3.24
N THR A 79 17.05 -6.08 -4.26
CA THR A 79 17.05 -4.68 -4.70
C THR A 79 15.72 -4.29 -5.33
N GLY A 80 15.09 -5.20 -6.08
CA GLY A 80 13.78 -4.96 -6.68
C GLY A 80 12.68 -4.81 -5.63
N ASN A 81 12.64 -5.72 -4.63
CA ASN A 81 11.69 -5.67 -3.53
C ASN A 81 11.82 -4.37 -2.72
N LEU A 82 13.06 -3.93 -2.45
CA LEU A 82 13.32 -2.66 -1.76
C LEU A 82 12.68 -1.48 -2.51
N TRP A 83 12.95 -1.35 -3.81
CA TRP A 83 12.40 -0.24 -4.59
C TRP A 83 10.89 -0.33 -4.77
N ASN A 84 10.35 -1.54 -4.94
CA ASN A 84 8.92 -1.77 -4.98
C ASN A 84 8.22 -1.22 -3.72
N ASP A 85 8.67 -1.66 -2.55
CA ASP A 85 8.09 -1.26 -1.27
C ASP A 85 8.27 0.23 -0.99
N LEU A 86 9.45 0.77 -1.29
CA LEU A 86 9.74 2.17 -1.07
C LEU A 86 8.89 3.09 -1.95
N ILE A 87 8.79 2.78 -3.25
CA ILE A 87 8.03 3.60 -4.20
C ILE A 87 6.55 3.58 -3.86
N PHE A 88 5.95 2.40 -3.69
CA PHE A 88 4.52 2.29 -3.41
C PHE A 88 4.17 2.74 -1.99
N GLY A 89 5.07 2.53 -1.02
CA GLY A 89 4.97 3.12 0.31
C GLY A 89 4.91 4.65 0.25
N ILE A 90 5.80 5.31 -0.51
CA ILE A 90 5.81 6.78 -0.64
C ILE A 90 4.56 7.30 -1.37
N ILE A 91 4.18 6.67 -2.50
CA ILE A 91 2.98 7.05 -3.26
C ILE A 91 1.75 7.03 -2.36
N VAL A 92 1.53 5.90 -1.68
CA VAL A 92 0.35 5.71 -0.84
C VAL A 92 0.40 6.60 0.41
N LEU A 93 1.58 6.83 0.98
CA LEU A 93 1.79 7.76 2.10
C LEU A 93 1.33 9.18 1.73
N ILE A 94 1.83 9.70 0.61
CA ILE A 94 1.49 11.04 0.12
C ILE A 94 -0.02 11.14 -0.13
N VAL A 95 -0.58 10.18 -0.87
CA VAL A 95 -2.01 10.17 -1.22
C VAL A 95 -2.90 10.11 0.01
N SER A 96 -2.49 9.38 1.06
CA SER A 96 -3.24 9.25 2.30
C SER A 96 -3.48 10.61 2.95
N PHE A 97 -2.51 11.52 2.96
CA PHE A 97 -2.65 12.87 3.54
C PHE A 97 -3.73 13.72 2.87
N PHE A 98 -4.10 13.43 1.63
CA PHE A 98 -5.16 14.14 0.93
C PHE A 98 -6.54 13.50 1.11
N GLU A 99 -6.67 12.41 1.88
CA GLU A 99 -7.96 11.79 2.19
C GLU A 99 -8.80 12.72 3.08
N LYS A 100 -10.03 12.99 2.63
CA LYS A 100 -10.98 13.81 3.39
C LYS A 100 -11.85 12.89 4.22
N LYS A 101 -12.00 13.21 5.51
CA LYS A 101 -13.04 12.57 6.34
C LYS A 101 -14.38 12.92 5.71
N ALA A 102 -15.17 11.92 5.32
CA ALA A 102 -16.54 12.16 4.88
C ALA A 102 -17.28 12.91 5.99
N SER A 103 -17.93 14.02 5.66
CA SER A 103 -18.84 14.67 6.60
C SER A 103 -19.94 13.66 6.89
N GLU A 104 -20.10 13.30 8.16
CA GLU A 104 -21.32 12.65 8.63
C GLU A 104 -22.44 13.65 8.29
N ALA A 105 -23.32 13.29 7.35
CA ALA A 105 -24.48 14.07 6.94
C ALA A 105 -25.71 13.58 7.69
#